data_AF-A0A2N1Q5K8-F1
#
_entry.id   AF-A0A2N1Q5K8-F1
#
_cell.length_a   1.000
_cell.length_b   1.000
_cell.length_c   1.000
_cell.angle_alpha   90.00
_cell.angle_beta   90.00
_cell.angle_gamma   90.00
#
_symmetry.space_group_name_H-M   'P 1'
#
loop_
_entity.id
_entity.type
_entity.pdbx_description
1 polymer ?
#
loop_
_entity_poly.entity_id
_entity_poly.type
_entity_poly.pdbx_seq_one_letter_code
_entity_poly.pdbx_strand_id
1 'polypeptide(L)'
;MGLMDIDTMLHIEKTLKKINPNIMLYGEGWHMASELPQTKKASIPNNKSFTGFAHFNDTYRNTMKGELHGPGLGFTMGNKHLSQKAMDVIIGSPQIFDSPNQSINYVECHDNMTYYDKMLLTTGYEQESFKILQDFANHLIAISQGIPFYHAGQEFYRSKKGVENSYNAPDEINQIQWKPQDPAVFKLKKLLKLRKKYKLYRKTSYTSHVSIEKVNHMLLYKLEDDKNILIHYIKNYKGIEKLPLENGSLIFPSQPALLDAKDIIVDEPGIYIVHIKK
;
A
#
# COMPACT_ATOMS: atom_id res chain seq x y z
N MET A 1 -14.15 -14.44 -3.04
CA MET A 1 -13.51 -15.62 -2.40
C MET A 1 -14.28 -16.05 -1.15
N GLY A 2 -14.70 -15.13 -0.28
CA GLY A 2 -15.39 -15.46 0.98
C GLY A 2 -16.74 -16.21 0.92
N LEU A 3 -17.32 -16.41 -0.27
CA LEU A 3 -18.51 -17.26 -0.47
C LEU A 3 -18.17 -18.73 -0.72
N MET A 4 -16.90 -19.04 -1.01
CA MET A 4 -16.44 -20.40 -1.24
C MET A 4 -16.10 -21.06 0.09
N ASP A 5 -16.28 -22.38 0.18
CA ASP A 5 -15.79 -23.16 1.31
C ASP A 5 -14.28 -23.40 1.21
N ILE A 6 -13.63 -23.58 2.36
CA ILE A 6 -12.18 -23.78 2.46
C ILE A 6 -11.71 -25.06 1.75
N ASP A 7 -12.50 -26.15 1.78
CA ASP A 7 -12.10 -27.43 1.19
C ASP A 7 -11.96 -27.30 -0.33
N THR A 8 -12.89 -26.59 -0.96
CA THR A 8 -12.82 -26.24 -2.39
C THR A 8 -11.58 -25.39 -2.69
N MET A 9 -11.26 -24.39 -1.87
CA MET A 9 -10.08 -23.54 -2.08
C MET A 9 -8.76 -24.34 -1.98
N LEU A 10 -8.65 -25.24 -1.00
CA LEU A 10 -7.49 -26.12 -0.85
C LEU A 10 -7.35 -27.10 -2.03
N HIS A 11 -8.48 -27.59 -2.56
CA HIS A 11 -8.49 -28.41 -3.76
C HIS A 11 -7.99 -27.65 -5.00
N ILE A 12 -8.44 -26.40 -5.18
CA ILE A 12 -7.96 -25.50 -6.24
C ILE A 12 -6.45 -25.30 -6.12
N GLU A 13 -5.96 -24.96 -4.93
CA GLU A 13 -4.53 -24.75 -4.69
C GLU A 13 -3.70 -25.98 -5.06
N LYS A 14 -4.08 -27.15 -4.52
CA LYS A 14 -3.38 -28.41 -4.78
C LYS A 14 -3.34 -28.73 -6.26
N THR A 15 -4.45 -28.48 -6.97
CA THR A 15 -4.56 -28.79 -8.41
C THR A 15 -3.71 -27.85 -9.25
N LEU A 16 -3.80 -26.54 -9.00
CA LEU A 16 -3.07 -25.55 -9.79
C LEU A 16 -1.56 -25.58 -9.51
N LYS A 17 -1.14 -25.83 -8.26
CA LYS A 17 0.29 -25.94 -7.91
C LYS A 17 0.98 -27.16 -8.52
N LYS A 18 0.25 -28.22 -8.86
CA LYS A 18 0.80 -29.35 -9.66
C LYS A 18 1.17 -28.92 -11.08
N ILE A 19 0.44 -27.97 -11.65
CA ILE A 19 0.67 -27.44 -13.01
C ILE A 19 1.75 -26.37 -12.98
N ASN A 20 1.63 -25.43 -12.04
CA ASN A 20 2.58 -24.34 -11.86
C ASN A 20 2.81 -24.10 -10.36
N PRO A 21 3.95 -24.53 -9.79
CA PRO A 21 4.22 -24.34 -8.36
C PRO A 21 4.39 -22.86 -7.95
N ASN A 22 4.57 -21.96 -8.93
CA ASN A 22 4.72 -20.52 -8.72
C ASN A 22 3.42 -19.74 -8.93
N ILE A 23 2.28 -20.39 -9.13
CA ILE A 23 1.00 -19.70 -9.32
C ILE A 23 0.64 -18.90 -8.06
N MET A 24 0.23 -17.65 -8.25
CA MET A 24 -0.31 -16.83 -7.18
C MET A 24 -1.82 -17.01 -7.11
N LEU A 25 -2.33 -17.30 -5.93
CA LEU A 25 -3.75 -17.45 -5.66
C LEU A 25 -4.19 -16.39 -4.66
N TYR A 26 -5.28 -15.71 -4.97
CA TYR A 26 -5.76 -14.63 -4.13
C TYR A 26 -7.22 -14.29 -4.37
N GLY A 27 -7.81 -13.49 -3.48
CA GLY A 27 -9.09 -12.87 -3.74
C GLY A 27 -9.64 -12.08 -2.57
N GLU A 28 -10.90 -11.68 -2.73
CA GLU A 28 -11.65 -10.95 -1.73
C GLU A 28 -12.23 -11.90 -0.68
N GLY A 29 -11.54 -11.99 0.46
CA GLY A 29 -11.91 -12.83 1.59
C GLY A 29 -12.94 -12.18 2.52
N TRP A 30 -13.91 -11.44 1.98
CA TRP A 30 -14.96 -10.79 2.77
C TRP A 30 -15.76 -11.81 3.57
N HIS A 31 -16.13 -11.46 4.80
CA HIS A 31 -17.08 -12.25 5.56
C HIS A 31 -18.50 -11.86 5.14
N MET A 32 -19.11 -12.66 4.25
CA MET A 32 -20.43 -12.38 3.70
C MET A 32 -21.48 -13.37 4.22
N ALA A 33 -22.73 -12.91 4.30
CA ALA A 33 -23.86 -13.78 4.65
C ALA A 33 -24.02 -14.88 3.60
N SER A 34 -24.16 -16.12 4.06
CA SER A 34 -24.31 -17.32 3.23
C SER A 34 -24.72 -18.51 4.10
N GLU A 35 -25.24 -19.57 3.49
CA GLU A 35 -25.59 -20.84 4.16
C GLU A 35 -24.38 -21.63 4.68
N LEU A 36 -23.16 -21.31 4.24
CA LEU A 36 -21.94 -21.94 4.78
C LEU A 36 -21.71 -21.59 6.26
N PRO A 37 -21.36 -22.56 7.12
CA PRO A 37 -20.89 -22.30 8.47
C PRO A 37 -19.73 -21.30 8.48
N GLN A 38 -19.72 -20.36 9.43
CA GLN A 38 -18.72 -19.28 9.48
C GLN A 38 -17.27 -19.79 9.45
N THR A 39 -16.98 -20.89 10.13
CA THR A 39 -15.65 -21.52 10.20
C THR A 39 -15.22 -22.19 8.91
N LYS A 40 -16.14 -22.43 7.96
CA LYS A 40 -15.85 -23.07 6.68
C LYS A 40 -15.66 -22.09 5.53
N LYS A 41 -15.92 -20.79 5.74
CA LYS A 41 -15.82 -19.77 4.68
C LYS A 41 -14.37 -19.43 4.40
N ALA A 42 -13.99 -19.36 3.13
CA ALA A 42 -12.68 -18.89 2.67
C ALA A 42 -12.52 -17.37 2.80
N SER A 43 -12.57 -16.89 4.04
CA SER A 43 -12.56 -15.47 4.43
C SER A 43 -11.34 -15.14 5.30
N ILE A 44 -11.03 -13.84 5.44
CA ILE A 44 -9.87 -13.36 6.21
C ILE A 44 -9.84 -13.92 7.65
N PRO A 45 -10.95 -14.01 8.41
CA PRO A 45 -10.94 -14.62 9.74
C PRO A 45 -10.42 -16.06 9.79
N ASN A 46 -10.56 -16.81 8.69
CA ASN A 46 -10.13 -18.21 8.60
C ASN A 46 -8.83 -18.37 7.80
N ASN A 47 -8.09 -17.29 7.48
CA ASN A 47 -6.95 -17.33 6.55
C ASN A 47 -5.85 -18.35 6.95
N LYS A 48 -5.74 -18.67 8.25
CA LYS A 48 -4.82 -19.68 8.78
C LYS A 48 -5.10 -21.10 8.30
N SER A 49 -6.34 -21.38 7.90
CA SER A 49 -6.76 -22.70 7.42
C SER A 49 -6.47 -22.93 5.92
N PHE A 50 -6.03 -21.91 5.18
CA PHE A 50 -5.72 -21.99 3.75
C PHE A 50 -4.65 -20.96 3.35
N THR A 51 -3.47 -21.09 3.96
CA THR A 51 -2.38 -20.12 3.90
C THR A 51 -1.76 -19.89 2.51
N GLY A 52 -2.10 -20.73 1.52
CA GLY A 52 -1.67 -20.59 0.13
C GLY A 52 -2.33 -19.43 -0.64
N PHE A 53 -3.31 -18.74 -0.04
CA PHE A 53 -4.04 -17.64 -0.66
C PHE A 53 -3.70 -16.30 -0.03
N ALA A 54 -3.57 -15.28 -0.88
CA ALA A 54 -3.51 -13.89 -0.46
C ALA A 54 -4.88 -13.21 -0.50
N HIS A 55 -5.03 -12.15 0.26
CA HIS A 55 -6.28 -11.44 0.49
C HIS A 55 -6.12 -9.96 0.21
N PHE A 56 -7.10 -9.35 -0.47
CA PHE A 56 -7.22 -7.89 -0.48
C PHE A 56 -7.33 -7.39 0.95
N ASN A 57 -6.36 -6.56 1.37
CA ASN A 57 -6.26 -6.08 2.74
C ASN A 57 -7.02 -4.76 2.91
N ASP A 58 -8.28 -4.87 3.30
CA ASP A 58 -9.14 -3.72 3.58
C ASP A 58 -8.68 -2.86 4.74
N THR A 59 -8.00 -3.45 5.72
CA THR A 59 -7.39 -2.69 6.80
C THR A 59 -6.31 -1.77 6.25
N TYR A 60 -5.49 -2.24 5.29
CA TYR A 60 -4.52 -1.40 4.60
C TYR A 60 -5.23 -0.26 3.84
N ARG A 61 -6.20 -0.60 2.99
CA ARG A 61 -6.97 0.37 2.18
C ARG A 61 -7.58 1.46 3.08
N ASN A 62 -8.35 1.07 4.09
CA ASN A 62 -9.08 1.98 4.95
C ASN A 62 -8.13 2.81 5.82
N THR A 63 -7.02 2.24 6.26
CA THR A 63 -6.01 2.99 7.02
C THR A 63 -5.34 4.05 6.16
N MET A 64 -5.03 3.75 4.90
CA MET A 64 -4.30 4.70 4.04
C MET A 64 -5.21 5.72 3.38
N LYS A 65 -6.31 5.29 2.75
CA LYS A 65 -7.25 6.14 1.99
C LYS A 65 -8.38 6.72 2.85
N GLY A 66 -8.75 6.03 3.92
CA GLY A 66 -9.92 6.36 4.73
C GLY A 66 -11.09 5.43 4.46
N GLU A 67 -12.20 5.65 5.17
CA GLU A 67 -13.40 4.83 5.04
C GLU A 67 -13.95 4.90 3.61
N LEU A 68 -14.49 3.78 3.09
CA LEU A 68 -15.13 3.75 1.77
C LEU A 68 -16.27 4.76 1.70
N HIS A 69 -17.18 4.67 2.68
CA HIS A 69 -18.34 5.54 2.82
C HIS A 69 -18.10 6.48 4.00
N GLY A 70 -18.35 7.78 3.80
CA GLY A 70 -18.18 8.80 4.83
C GLY A 70 -16.98 9.74 4.61
N PRO A 71 -16.86 10.80 5.44
CA PRO A 71 -15.85 11.84 5.28
C PRO A 71 -14.49 11.47 5.88
N GLY A 72 -14.37 10.30 6.53
CA GLY A 72 -13.14 9.89 7.22
C GLY A 72 -11.95 9.80 6.29
N LEU A 73 -10.96 10.69 6.48
CA LEU A 73 -9.70 10.71 5.74
C LEU A 73 -8.71 9.67 6.29
N GLY A 74 -7.95 9.05 5.40
CA GLY A 74 -6.90 8.09 5.77
C GLY A 74 -5.58 8.74 6.17
N PHE A 75 -4.63 7.90 6.60
CA PHE A 75 -3.29 8.29 7.03
C PHE A 75 -2.55 9.11 5.96
N THR A 76 -2.70 8.72 4.69
CA THR A 76 -2.03 9.38 3.56
C THR A 76 -2.69 10.70 3.15
N MET A 77 -3.84 11.03 3.74
CA MET A 77 -4.53 12.31 3.59
C MET A 77 -4.41 13.18 4.86
N GLY A 78 -3.43 12.89 5.73
CA GLY A 78 -3.11 13.72 6.90
C GLY A 78 -3.72 13.27 8.23
N ASN A 79 -4.46 12.15 8.27
CA ASN A 79 -5.03 11.66 9.52
C ASN A 79 -3.96 11.00 10.42
N LYS A 80 -3.40 11.79 11.34
CA LYS A 80 -2.35 11.37 12.28
C LYS A 80 -2.83 10.36 13.33
N HIS A 81 -4.14 10.25 13.59
CA HIS A 81 -4.66 9.27 14.55
C HIS A 81 -4.50 7.82 14.05
N LEU A 82 -4.23 7.64 12.76
CA LEU A 82 -4.02 6.34 12.14
C LEU A 82 -2.55 5.89 12.15
N SER A 83 -1.62 6.63 12.75
CA SER A 83 -0.18 6.27 12.77
C SER A 83 0.08 4.84 13.23
N GLN A 84 -0.55 4.38 14.32
CA GLN A 84 -0.33 3.02 14.82
C GLN A 84 -0.84 1.98 13.82
N LYS A 85 -2.07 2.15 13.31
CA LYS A 85 -2.63 1.25 12.28
C LYS A 85 -1.77 1.26 11.02
N ALA A 86 -1.26 2.43 10.61
CA ALA A 86 -0.38 2.58 9.46
C ALA A 86 0.91 1.77 9.66
N MET A 87 1.50 1.81 10.86
CA MET A 87 2.66 0.99 11.21
C MET A 87 2.37 -0.50 11.03
N ASP A 88 1.27 -0.99 11.60
CA ASP A 88 0.87 -2.40 11.55
C ASP A 88 0.68 -2.89 10.11
N VAL A 89 0.02 -2.09 9.26
CA VAL A 89 -0.23 -2.49 7.86
C VAL A 89 1.01 -2.34 6.98
N ILE A 90 1.92 -1.40 7.26
CA ILE A 90 3.20 -1.24 6.53
C ILE A 90 4.12 -2.45 6.73
N ILE A 91 4.14 -3.04 7.93
CA ILE A 91 4.97 -4.23 8.22
C ILE A 91 4.32 -5.55 7.78
N GLY A 92 3.19 -5.51 7.09
CA GLY A 92 2.54 -6.68 6.49
C GLY A 92 1.34 -7.20 7.27
N SER A 93 0.78 -6.43 8.21
CA SER A 93 -0.41 -6.77 8.99
C SER A 93 -0.31 -8.07 9.82
N PRO A 94 0.70 -8.20 10.70
CA PRO A 94 0.93 -9.40 11.53
C PRO A 94 -0.21 -9.76 12.48
N GLN A 95 -1.08 -8.80 12.80
CA GLN A 95 -2.28 -9.00 13.58
C GLN A 95 -3.42 -9.69 12.80
N ILE A 96 -3.31 -9.75 11.46
CA ILE A 96 -4.34 -10.33 10.58
C ILE A 96 -3.82 -11.61 9.91
N PHE A 97 -2.59 -11.60 9.43
CA PHE A 97 -2.03 -12.68 8.60
C PHE A 97 -0.80 -13.31 9.26
N ASP A 98 -0.62 -14.62 9.04
CA ASP A 98 0.56 -15.35 9.54
C ASP A 98 1.83 -15.09 8.70
N SER A 99 1.66 -14.57 7.48
CA SER A 99 2.75 -14.12 6.59
C SER A 99 2.39 -12.84 5.85
N PRO A 100 3.37 -11.93 5.60
CA PRO A 100 3.15 -10.80 4.71
C PRO A 100 2.63 -11.19 3.32
N ASN A 101 2.97 -12.39 2.83
CA ASN A 101 2.55 -12.87 1.52
C ASN A 101 1.03 -13.08 1.40
N GLN A 102 0.29 -13.12 2.51
CA GLN A 102 -1.16 -13.19 2.48
C GLN A 102 -1.83 -11.81 2.36
N SER A 103 -1.07 -10.71 2.46
CA SER A 103 -1.60 -9.35 2.41
C SER A 103 -1.41 -8.73 1.03
N ILE A 104 -2.50 -8.49 0.31
CA ILE A 104 -2.53 -7.63 -0.89
C ILE A 104 -2.82 -6.21 -0.45
N ASN A 105 -1.79 -5.37 -0.49
CA ASN A 105 -1.85 -3.98 -0.07
C ASN A 105 -2.28 -3.10 -1.25
N TYR A 106 -3.36 -2.35 -1.06
CA TYR A 106 -3.96 -1.54 -2.09
C TYR A 106 -4.70 -0.35 -1.47
N VAL A 107 -4.92 0.70 -2.27
CA VAL A 107 -5.81 1.81 -1.92
C VAL A 107 -6.89 2.06 -2.97
N GLU A 108 -6.78 1.40 -4.12
CA GLU A 108 -7.70 1.53 -5.25
C GLU A 108 -7.78 0.20 -5.99
N CYS A 109 -8.99 -0.13 -6.42
CA CYS A 109 -9.29 -1.22 -7.34
C CYS A 109 -10.38 -0.73 -8.32
N HIS A 110 -10.98 -1.66 -9.07
CA HIS A 110 -12.05 -1.30 -10.00
C HIS A 110 -13.34 -0.91 -9.28
N ASP A 111 -13.59 -1.46 -8.09
CA ASP A 111 -14.71 -1.12 -7.22
C ASP A 111 -14.48 0.20 -6.48
N ASN A 112 -15.59 0.84 -6.10
CA ASN A 112 -15.66 2.12 -5.41
C ASN A 112 -14.98 3.27 -6.19
N MET A 113 -14.96 4.44 -5.56
CA MET A 113 -14.29 5.62 -6.12
C MET A 113 -12.79 5.40 -6.29
N THR A 114 -12.21 6.02 -7.31
CA THR A 114 -10.75 6.14 -7.39
C THR A 114 -10.20 6.91 -6.18
N TYR A 115 -8.91 6.80 -5.91
CA TYR A 115 -8.25 7.54 -4.84
C TYR A 115 -8.38 9.05 -5.06
N TYR A 116 -8.22 9.48 -6.31
CA TYR A 116 -8.39 10.87 -6.73
C TYR A 116 -9.81 11.38 -6.47
N ASP A 117 -10.82 10.62 -6.91
CA ASP A 117 -12.22 11.00 -6.76
C ASP A 117 -12.67 11.01 -5.29
N LYS A 118 -12.10 10.14 -4.45
CA LYS A 118 -12.37 10.17 -3.00
C LYS A 118 -11.93 11.49 -2.37
N MET A 119 -10.75 12.01 -2.73
CA MET A 119 -10.30 13.31 -2.22
C MET A 119 -11.21 14.43 -2.67
N LEU A 120 -11.61 14.42 -3.95
CA LEU A 120 -12.53 15.41 -4.51
C LEU A 120 -13.88 15.40 -3.80
N LEU A 121 -14.43 14.21 -3.48
CA LEU A 121 -15.68 14.09 -2.73
C LEU A 121 -15.58 14.73 -1.34
N THR A 122 -14.45 14.56 -0.65
CA THR A 122 -14.28 15.06 0.71
C THR A 122 -14.09 16.59 0.77
N THR A 123 -13.46 17.19 -0.23
CA THR A 123 -13.17 18.64 -0.25
C THR A 123 -14.17 19.45 -1.07
N GLY A 124 -14.86 18.83 -2.03
CA GLY A 124 -15.77 19.48 -2.98
C GLY A 124 -15.09 20.15 -4.19
N TYR A 125 -13.78 20.34 -4.16
CA TYR A 125 -12.99 20.95 -5.24
C TYR A 125 -11.56 20.40 -5.26
N GLU A 126 -10.92 20.43 -6.44
CA GLU A 126 -9.54 19.98 -6.60
C GLU A 126 -8.58 20.85 -5.80
N GLN A 127 -7.61 20.22 -5.12
CA GLN A 127 -6.52 20.91 -4.43
C GLN A 127 -5.17 20.51 -5.02
N GLU A 128 -4.22 21.44 -5.03
CA GLU A 128 -2.86 21.19 -5.53
C GLU A 128 -2.16 20.02 -4.80
N SER A 129 -2.53 19.79 -3.54
CA SER A 129 -1.98 18.72 -2.70
C SER A 129 -2.38 17.31 -3.13
N PHE A 130 -3.45 17.14 -3.93
CA PHE A 130 -4.01 15.81 -4.24
C PHE A 130 -2.97 14.88 -4.86
N LYS A 131 -2.20 15.39 -5.81
CA LYS A 131 -1.15 14.63 -6.48
C LYS A 131 -0.05 14.20 -5.50
N ILE A 132 0.31 15.07 -4.55
CA ILE A 132 1.29 14.77 -3.50
C ILE A 132 0.78 13.64 -2.60
N LEU A 133 -0.49 13.70 -2.18
CA LEU A 133 -1.09 12.70 -1.30
C LEU A 133 -1.29 11.34 -2.01
N GLN A 134 -1.67 11.35 -3.28
CA GLN A 134 -1.79 10.12 -4.07
C GLN A 134 -0.43 9.51 -4.42
N ASP A 135 0.58 10.32 -4.75
CA ASP A 135 1.97 9.86 -4.85
C ASP A 135 2.41 9.20 -3.53
N PHE A 136 2.11 9.83 -2.40
CA PHE A 136 2.45 9.30 -1.07
C PHE A 136 1.79 7.94 -0.81
N ALA A 137 0.50 7.79 -1.10
CA ALA A 137 -0.20 6.51 -0.99
C ALA A 137 0.41 5.43 -1.90
N ASN A 138 0.71 5.78 -3.15
CA ASN A 138 1.37 4.88 -4.09
C ASN A 138 2.76 4.44 -3.58
N HIS A 139 3.54 5.37 -3.04
CA HIS A 139 4.87 5.05 -2.52
C HIS A 139 4.81 4.17 -1.27
N LEU A 140 3.81 4.35 -0.39
CA LEU A 140 3.64 3.48 0.77
C LEU A 140 3.33 2.04 0.37
N ILE A 141 2.49 1.82 -0.63
CA ILE A 141 2.24 0.47 -1.17
C ILE A 141 3.57 -0.15 -1.65
N ALA A 142 4.39 0.63 -2.35
CA ALA A 142 5.66 0.14 -2.91
C ALA A 142 6.70 -0.26 -1.84
N ILE A 143 6.72 0.38 -0.66
CA ILE A 143 7.68 0.05 0.40
C ILE A 143 7.16 -0.92 1.45
N SER A 144 5.84 -1.12 1.55
CA SER A 144 5.23 -1.98 2.58
C SER A 144 5.60 -3.46 2.36
N GLN A 145 5.67 -4.24 3.43
CA GLN A 145 5.76 -5.70 3.32
C GLN A 145 4.45 -6.28 2.78
N GLY A 146 4.54 -7.40 2.08
CA GLY A 146 3.42 -8.05 1.40
C GLY A 146 3.36 -7.76 -0.10
N ILE A 147 2.18 -7.87 -0.68
CA ILE A 147 2.00 -7.87 -2.14
C ILE A 147 1.41 -6.51 -2.57
N PRO A 148 2.16 -5.68 -3.32
CA PRO A 148 1.63 -4.41 -3.80
C PRO A 148 0.64 -4.63 -4.95
N PHE A 149 -0.52 -4.00 -4.88
CA PHE A 149 -1.52 -3.97 -5.94
C PHE A 149 -1.86 -2.52 -6.30
N TYR A 150 -1.96 -2.25 -7.60
CA TYR A 150 -2.32 -0.95 -8.15
C TYR A 150 -3.43 -1.12 -9.17
N HIS A 151 -4.44 -0.25 -9.09
CA HIS A 151 -5.45 -0.15 -10.14
C HIS A 151 -4.89 0.58 -11.36
N ALA A 152 -5.26 0.14 -12.56
CA ALA A 152 -4.79 0.78 -13.79
C ALA A 152 -5.20 2.27 -13.84
N GLY A 153 -4.21 3.14 -13.90
CA GLY A 153 -4.36 4.59 -13.91
C GLY A 153 -4.27 5.27 -12.55
N GLN A 154 -4.16 4.52 -11.46
CA GLN A 154 -3.89 5.05 -10.12
C GLN A 154 -2.55 5.83 -10.09
N GLU A 155 -1.59 5.44 -10.93
CA GLU A 155 -0.26 6.03 -11.04
C GLU A 155 -0.22 7.39 -11.78
N PHE A 156 -1.32 7.77 -12.46
CA PHE A 156 -1.48 9.05 -13.15
C PHE A 156 -2.85 9.69 -12.86
N TYR A 157 -3.33 9.49 -11.63
CA TYR A 157 -4.48 10.21 -11.06
C TYR A 157 -5.80 9.96 -11.80
N ARG A 158 -6.10 8.69 -12.13
CA ARG A 158 -7.37 8.32 -12.78
C ARG A 158 -8.58 8.84 -11.99
N SER A 159 -9.51 9.43 -12.74
CA SER A 159 -10.82 9.84 -12.27
C SER A 159 -11.89 9.10 -13.05
N LYS A 160 -12.95 8.68 -12.35
CA LYS A 160 -14.22 8.21 -12.92
C LYS A 160 -15.31 9.28 -12.78
N LYS A 161 -14.91 10.56 -12.68
CA LYS A 161 -15.80 11.71 -12.50
C LYS A 161 -16.74 11.57 -11.28
N GLY A 162 -16.25 10.93 -10.22
CA GLY A 162 -17.02 10.71 -8.99
C GLY A 162 -17.99 9.53 -9.05
N VAL A 163 -18.02 8.75 -10.14
CA VAL A 163 -18.84 7.53 -10.21
C VAL A 163 -18.24 6.46 -9.31
N GLU A 164 -18.95 6.12 -8.23
CA GLU A 164 -18.49 5.13 -7.24
C GLU A 164 -18.55 3.70 -7.76
N ASN A 165 -19.63 3.32 -8.44
CA ASN A 165 -19.75 1.98 -9.04
C ASN A 165 -19.98 2.12 -10.54
N SER A 166 -18.94 1.82 -11.32
CA SER A 166 -18.91 2.06 -12.76
C SER A 166 -19.12 0.79 -13.59
N TYR A 167 -19.66 -0.29 -13.03
CA TYR A 167 -19.77 -1.60 -13.70
C TYR A 167 -20.49 -1.56 -15.05
N ASN A 168 -21.47 -0.65 -15.22
CA ASN A 168 -22.25 -0.45 -16.43
C ASN A 168 -22.15 0.99 -16.98
N ALA A 169 -21.18 1.77 -16.49
CA ALA A 169 -20.96 3.13 -16.93
C ALA A 169 -20.27 3.14 -18.32
N PRO A 170 -20.47 4.19 -19.14
CA PRO A 170 -19.94 4.23 -20.49
C PRO A 170 -18.42 4.50 -20.51
N ASP A 171 -17.82 4.42 -21.69
CA ASP A 171 -16.38 4.60 -21.89
C ASP A 171 -15.89 5.97 -21.40
N GLU A 172 -16.69 7.03 -21.49
CA GLU A 172 -16.34 8.36 -20.99
C GLU A 172 -16.11 8.42 -19.47
N ILE A 173 -16.54 7.37 -18.74
CA ILE A 173 -16.28 7.15 -17.31
C ILE A 173 -15.17 6.13 -17.10
N ASN A 174 -15.18 5.02 -17.85
CA ASN A 174 -14.33 3.87 -17.57
C ASN A 174 -12.99 3.86 -18.31
N GLN A 175 -12.86 4.57 -19.44
CA GLN A 175 -11.66 4.51 -20.27
C GLN A 175 -10.40 4.93 -19.52
N ILE A 176 -9.26 4.32 -19.87
CA ILE A 176 -7.96 4.78 -19.43
C ILE A 176 -7.57 6.00 -20.27
N GLN A 177 -7.47 7.15 -19.61
CA GLN A 177 -6.87 8.35 -20.23
C GLN A 177 -5.35 8.18 -20.25
N TRP A 178 -4.82 7.74 -21.38
CA TRP A 178 -3.39 7.45 -21.53
C TRP A 178 -2.51 8.69 -21.30
N LYS A 179 -1.73 8.68 -20.21
CA LYS A 179 -0.75 9.72 -19.85
C LYS A 179 0.62 9.11 -19.50
N PRO A 180 1.26 8.37 -20.42
CA PRO A 180 2.46 7.59 -20.12
C PRO A 180 3.68 8.43 -19.72
N GLN A 181 3.66 9.74 -19.97
CA GLN A 181 4.75 10.67 -19.68
C GLN A 181 4.57 11.44 -18.37
N ASP A 182 3.58 11.08 -17.54
CA ASP A 182 3.38 11.77 -16.26
C ASP A 182 4.58 11.52 -15.31
N PRO A 183 5.19 12.57 -14.73
CA PRO A 183 6.30 12.45 -13.77
C PRO A 183 6.03 11.48 -12.61
N ALA A 184 4.78 11.36 -12.16
CA ALA A 184 4.36 10.45 -11.10
C ALA A 184 4.62 8.99 -11.47
N VAL A 185 4.34 8.62 -12.72
CA VAL A 185 4.58 7.27 -13.26
C VAL A 185 6.07 6.93 -13.19
N PHE A 186 6.94 7.86 -13.60
CA PHE A 186 8.38 7.66 -13.54
C PHE A 186 8.90 7.55 -12.12
N LYS A 187 8.35 8.36 -11.20
CA LYS A 187 8.71 8.33 -9.77
C LYS A 187 8.33 7.00 -9.13
N LEU A 188 7.10 6.53 -9.33
CA LEU A 188 6.65 5.23 -8.85
C LEU A 188 7.49 4.09 -9.46
N LYS A 189 7.81 4.18 -10.75
CA LYS A 189 8.68 3.20 -11.43
C LYS A 189 10.08 3.14 -10.80
N LYS A 190 10.67 4.27 -10.40
CA LYS A 190 11.96 4.30 -9.68
C LYS A 190 11.85 3.58 -8.34
N LEU A 191 10.79 3.83 -7.57
CA LEU A 191 10.60 3.17 -6.28
C LEU A 191 10.33 1.66 -6.41
N LEU A 192 9.54 1.25 -7.40
CA LEU A 192 9.32 -0.18 -7.69
C LEU A 192 10.60 -0.88 -8.15
N LYS A 193 11.53 -0.18 -8.82
CA LYS A 193 12.87 -0.71 -9.10
C LYS A 193 13.67 -0.92 -7.80
N LEU A 194 13.58 -0.01 -6.83
CA LEU A 194 14.20 -0.19 -5.50
C LEU A 194 13.59 -1.39 -4.77
N ARG A 195 12.26 -1.52 -4.75
CA ARG A 195 11.56 -2.71 -4.21
C ARG A 195 12.08 -4.00 -4.84
N LYS A 196 12.31 -3.98 -6.15
CA LYS A 196 12.84 -5.14 -6.89
C LYS A 196 14.31 -5.42 -6.61
N LYS A 197 15.12 -4.40 -6.36
CA LYS A 197 16.56 -4.51 -6.05
C LYS A 197 16.80 -5.10 -4.67
N TYR A 198 16.12 -4.60 -3.65
CA TYR A 198 16.36 -5.03 -2.26
C TYR A 198 15.32 -6.09 -1.84
N LYS A 199 15.79 -7.31 -1.52
CA LYS A 199 14.91 -8.40 -1.03
C LYS A 199 14.25 -8.06 0.31
N LEU A 200 14.82 -7.13 1.07
CA LEU A 200 14.29 -6.63 2.34
C LEU A 200 12.83 -6.14 2.27
N TYR A 201 12.36 -5.66 1.11
CA TYR A 201 10.96 -5.24 0.93
C TYR A 201 9.95 -6.38 0.75
N ARG A 202 10.43 -7.61 0.53
CA ARG A 202 9.62 -8.77 0.12
C ARG A 202 9.94 -9.98 1.00
N LYS A 203 9.99 -9.77 2.31
CA LYS A 203 10.16 -10.87 3.26
C LYS A 203 8.90 -11.73 3.24
N THR A 204 9.10 -13.05 3.27
CA THR A 204 8.02 -14.04 3.19
C THR A 204 7.52 -14.47 4.58
N SER A 205 8.12 -13.94 5.64
CA SER A 205 7.77 -14.13 7.04
C SER A 205 8.06 -12.84 7.81
N TYR A 206 7.48 -12.70 8.99
CA TYR A 206 7.83 -11.62 9.92
C TYR A 206 9.21 -11.89 10.53
N THR A 207 10.08 -10.89 10.53
CA THR A 207 11.47 -11.01 10.98
C THR A 207 11.94 -9.72 11.63
N SER A 208 12.95 -9.79 12.49
CA SER A 208 13.59 -8.62 13.10
C SER A 208 14.30 -7.68 12.12
N HIS A 209 14.51 -8.11 10.87
CA HIS A 209 15.06 -7.27 9.78
C HIS A 209 14.12 -6.15 9.32
N VAL A 210 12.88 -6.16 9.79
CA VAL A 210 11.84 -5.17 9.48
C VAL A 210 11.38 -4.57 10.79
N SER A 211 11.62 -3.28 10.99
CA SER A 211 11.12 -2.56 12.16
C SER A 211 10.50 -1.25 11.75
N ILE A 212 9.50 -0.82 12.54
CA ILE A 212 8.86 0.47 12.37
C ILE A 212 8.57 1.05 13.75
N GLU A 213 8.83 2.33 13.90
CA GLU A 213 8.53 3.05 15.13
C GLU A 213 8.06 4.47 14.83
N LYS A 214 7.40 5.09 15.80
CA LYS A 214 7.03 6.49 15.73
C LYS A 214 8.16 7.33 16.33
N VAL A 215 8.70 8.26 15.54
CA VAL A 215 9.72 9.21 15.98
C VAL A 215 9.16 10.61 15.76
N ASN A 216 9.04 11.38 16.84
CA ASN A 216 8.38 12.69 16.82
C ASN A 216 6.96 12.61 16.21
N HIS A 217 6.74 13.29 15.08
CA HIS A 217 5.47 13.33 14.36
C HIS A 217 5.43 12.45 13.11
N MET A 218 6.46 11.61 12.90
CA MET A 218 6.62 10.76 11.72
C MET A 218 6.88 9.30 12.09
N LEU A 219 6.90 8.43 11.08
CA LEU A 219 7.27 7.03 11.26
C LEU A 219 8.68 6.81 10.69
N LEU A 220 9.50 6.09 11.44
CA LEU A 220 10.80 5.60 11.00
C LEU A 220 10.65 4.12 10.67
N TYR A 221 10.71 3.78 9.38
CA TYR A 221 10.63 2.40 8.91
C TYR A 221 12.01 1.93 8.46
N LYS A 222 12.56 0.94 9.16
CA LYS A 222 13.92 0.44 8.95
C LYS A 222 13.89 -0.97 8.40
N LEU A 223 14.67 -1.17 7.34
CA LEU A 223 14.94 -2.47 6.74
C LEU A 223 16.43 -2.75 6.79
N GLU A 224 16.83 -3.87 7.37
CA GLU A 224 18.24 -4.13 7.66
C GLU A 224 18.64 -5.58 7.39
N ASP A 225 19.72 -5.77 6.64
CA ASP A 225 20.45 -7.04 6.52
C ASP A 225 21.95 -6.83 6.84
N ASP A 226 22.77 -7.84 6.56
CA ASP A 226 24.21 -7.80 6.84
C ASP A 226 24.95 -6.78 5.96
N LYS A 227 24.35 -6.31 4.86
CA LYS A 227 24.98 -5.46 3.84
C LYS A 227 24.36 -4.07 3.75
N ASN A 228 23.10 -3.93 4.13
CA ASN A 228 22.31 -2.73 3.86
C ASN A 228 21.45 -2.37 5.06
N ILE A 229 21.32 -1.05 5.28
CA ILE A 229 20.27 -0.45 6.08
C ILE A 229 19.51 0.53 5.17
N LEU A 230 18.20 0.35 5.05
CA LEU A 230 17.30 1.30 4.38
C LEU A 230 16.42 1.94 5.44
N ILE A 231 16.64 3.21 5.67
CA ILE A 231 15.88 4.04 6.61
C ILE A 231 14.84 4.82 5.80
N HIS A 232 13.58 4.71 6.17
CA HIS A 232 12.49 5.43 5.53
C HIS A 232 11.87 6.38 6.54
N TYR A 233 11.99 7.67 6.27
CA TYR A 233 11.25 8.71 6.99
C TYR A 233 9.89 8.87 6.32
N ILE A 234 8.82 8.51 7.02
CA ILE A 234 7.44 8.54 6.53
C ILE A 234 6.74 9.73 7.19
N LYS A 235 6.55 10.79 6.42
CA LYS A 235 5.97 12.06 6.86
C LYS A 235 4.58 12.20 6.28
N ASN A 236 3.55 12.33 7.12
CA ASN A 236 2.16 12.42 6.66
C ASN A 236 1.54 13.83 6.78
N TYR A 237 2.34 14.86 6.99
CA TYR A 237 1.88 16.25 7.16
C TYR A 237 2.78 17.21 6.38
N LYS A 238 2.26 18.41 6.12
CA LYS A 238 3.02 19.53 5.55
C LYS A 238 3.71 20.32 6.68
N GLY A 239 4.95 20.73 6.45
CA GLY A 239 5.80 21.40 7.43
C GLY A 239 7.27 21.00 7.26
N ILE A 240 8.19 21.89 7.61
CA ILE A 240 9.63 21.67 7.44
C ILE A 240 10.12 20.67 8.48
N GLU A 241 10.85 19.65 8.03
CA GLU A 241 11.55 18.68 8.87
C GLU A 241 13.00 18.53 8.41
N LYS A 242 13.89 18.30 9.37
CA LYS A 242 15.31 18.02 9.14
C LYS A 242 15.56 16.56 9.50
N LEU A 243 15.88 15.76 8.50
CA LEU A 243 16.00 14.30 8.58
C LEU A 243 17.47 13.89 8.48
N PRO A 244 18.01 13.09 9.42
CA PRO A 244 19.42 12.74 9.39
C PRO A 244 19.74 11.80 8.22
N LEU A 245 20.91 11.99 7.61
CA LEU A 245 21.45 11.06 6.60
C LEU A 245 22.08 9.82 7.23
N GLU A 246 22.42 9.83 8.53
CA GLU A 246 23.01 8.69 9.24
C GLU A 246 24.26 8.11 8.53
N ASN A 247 25.10 8.98 7.98
CA ASN A 247 26.25 8.62 7.11
C ASN A 247 25.90 7.82 5.84
N GLY A 248 24.61 7.77 5.49
CA GLY A 248 24.09 7.18 4.27
C GLY A 248 23.88 8.18 3.15
N SER A 249 23.15 7.74 2.13
CA SER A 249 22.79 8.54 0.96
C SER A 249 21.27 8.52 0.73
N LEU A 250 20.69 9.67 0.40
CA LEU A 250 19.30 9.77 -0.05
C LEU A 250 19.16 9.08 -1.41
N ILE A 251 18.48 7.93 -1.45
CA ILE A 251 18.29 7.13 -2.68
C ILE A 251 16.90 7.33 -3.30
N PHE A 252 15.94 7.84 -2.53
CA PHE A 252 14.61 8.16 -3.03
C PHE A 252 13.92 9.21 -2.17
N PRO A 253 13.57 10.37 -2.75
CA PRO A 253 12.64 11.30 -2.13
C PRO A 253 11.28 11.30 -2.87
N SER A 254 10.18 11.24 -2.12
CA SER A 254 8.83 11.33 -2.70
C SER A 254 8.53 12.71 -3.27
N GLN A 255 9.07 13.75 -2.65
CA GLN A 255 8.95 15.15 -3.02
C GLN A 255 10.33 15.81 -3.06
N PRO A 256 10.50 16.99 -3.67
CA PRO A 256 11.77 17.70 -3.66
C PRO A 256 12.34 17.80 -2.24
N ALA A 257 13.65 17.60 -2.13
CA ALA A 257 14.35 17.60 -0.86
C ALA A 257 15.69 18.33 -1.03
N LEU A 258 16.04 19.17 -0.06
CA LEU A 258 17.33 19.86 -0.04
C LEU A 258 18.32 19.02 0.76
N LEU A 259 19.54 18.90 0.24
CA LEU A 259 20.62 18.18 0.92
C LEU A 259 21.53 19.18 1.65
N ASP A 260 21.68 18.97 2.95
CA ASP A 260 22.70 19.57 3.80
C ASP A 260 23.80 18.51 4.07
N ALA A 261 24.94 18.91 4.63
CA ALA A 261 26.10 18.03 4.82
C ALA A 261 25.79 16.74 5.62
N LYS A 262 24.82 16.79 6.54
CA LYS A 262 24.44 15.67 7.42
C LYS A 262 22.96 15.30 7.35
N ASP A 263 22.15 16.07 6.63
CA ASP A 263 20.70 16.04 6.76
C ASP A 263 20.00 16.30 5.44
N ILE A 264 18.72 15.93 5.40
CA ILE A 264 17.79 16.20 4.32
C ILE A 264 16.71 17.12 4.87
N ILE A 265 16.45 18.23 4.18
CA ILE A 265 15.38 19.17 4.54
C ILE A 265 14.19 18.92 3.60
N VAL A 266 13.02 18.69 4.19
CA VAL A 266 11.79 18.34 3.47
C VAL A 266 10.60 19.10 4.05
N ASP A 267 9.62 19.44 3.23
CA ASP A 267 8.46 20.25 3.61
C ASP A 267 7.11 19.58 3.31
N GLU A 268 7.06 18.66 2.35
CA GLU A 268 5.83 17.97 1.95
C GLU A 268 5.66 16.57 2.58
N PRO A 269 4.43 16.04 2.66
CA PRO A 269 4.17 14.63 2.96
C PRO A 269 4.88 13.71 1.96
N GLY A 270 5.35 12.56 2.43
CA GLY A 270 6.03 11.60 1.59
C GLY A 270 6.91 10.62 2.34
N ILE A 271 7.65 9.85 1.56
CA ILE A 271 8.66 8.89 1.99
C ILE A 271 10.02 9.36 1.49
N TYR A 272 10.99 9.42 2.39
CA TYR A 272 12.37 9.78 2.11
C TYR A 272 13.27 8.63 2.56
N ILE A 273 13.98 8.02 1.62
CA ILE A 273 14.70 6.76 1.82
C ILE A 273 16.19 7.02 1.80
N VAL A 274 16.83 6.76 2.93
CA VAL A 274 18.28 6.80 3.12
C VAL A 274 18.83 5.38 3.08
N HIS A 275 19.87 5.16 2.29
CA HIS A 275 20.60 3.89 2.23
C HIS A 275 21.96 4.05 2.87
N ILE A 276 22.23 3.22 3.87
CA ILE A 276 23.54 3.02 4.47
C ILE A 276 24.05 1.65 4.03
N LYS A 277 25.26 1.61 3.49
CA LYS A 277 25.95 0.35 3.18
C LYS A 277 26.83 0.00 4.38
N LYS A 278 26.67 -1.22 4.88
CA LYS A 278 27.54 -1.78 5.93
C LYS A 278 28.86 -2.28 5.35
#